data_AF-A0A380H7H4-F1
#
_entry.id   AF-A0A380H7H4-F1
#
_cell.length_a   1.000
_cell.length_b   1.000
_cell.length_c   1.000
_cell.angle_alpha   90.00
_cell.angle_beta   90.00
_cell.angle_gamma   90.00
#
_symmetry.space_group_name_H-M   'P 1'
#
loop_
_entity.id
_entity.type
_entity.pdbx_description
1 polymer ?
#
loop_
_entity_poly.entity_id
_entity_poly.type
_entity_poly.pdbx_seq_one_letter_code
_entity_poly.pdbx_strand_id
1 'polypeptide(L)'
;MKVKYIDKRHWRRLIEREYTEVKVNNNRFKGIIGLVTMKKVREPLEVTVVGQNIIVADDNYKWLQILPEKKRYSITVMFDNMGNPLEYYFDINIKNITQKGNARTIDLCLDVLVLPNGEYELVDEDDLMYALQNKQISKKQYHEAYIIAHQLMIEIEENFSELQEKVMHCYNKINRKAQKMKYKRPFKSKPKHK
;
A
#
# COMPACT_ATOMS: atom_id res chain seq x y z
N MET A 1 0.83 13.18 -12.80
CA MET A 1 0.60 11.73 -12.51
C MET A 1 1.88 11.04 -12.11
N LYS A 2 1.80 10.13 -11.14
CA LYS A 2 2.97 9.49 -10.54
C LYS A 2 2.93 7.98 -10.76
N VAL A 3 4.09 7.39 -11.01
CA VAL A 3 4.26 5.93 -11.03
C VAL A 3 4.70 5.49 -9.64
N LYS A 4 3.83 4.79 -8.90
CA LYS A 4 4.12 4.27 -7.55
C LYS A 4 4.47 2.78 -7.64
N TYR A 5 5.72 2.40 -7.35
CA TYR A 5 6.13 0.99 -7.28
C TYR A 5 5.77 0.40 -5.91
N ILE A 6 5.16 -0.79 -5.91
CA ILE A 6 4.66 -1.40 -4.67
C ILE A 6 5.78 -1.88 -3.74
N ASP A 7 6.95 -2.15 -4.30
CA ASP A 7 8.10 -2.53 -3.48
C ASP A 7 8.73 -1.33 -2.77
N LYS A 8 8.31 -0.09 -3.05
CA LYS A 8 8.84 1.18 -2.52
C LYS A 8 10.32 1.45 -2.86
N ARG A 9 10.85 0.92 -3.97
CA ARG A 9 12.30 0.95 -4.33
C ARG A 9 12.96 2.33 -4.41
N HIS A 10 12.18 3.39 -4.54
CA HIS A 10 12.68 4.77 -4.63
C HIS A 10 12.42 5.58 -3.36
N TRP A 11 11.92 4.95 -2.30
CA TRP A 11 11.58 5.67 -1.07
C TRP A 11 12.82 5.85 -0.20
N ARG A 12 13.37 7.07 -0.24
CA ARG A 12 14.64 7.45 0.42
C ARG A 12 14.66 7.27 1.94
N ARG A 13 13.49 7.17 2.59
CA ARG A 13 13.36 6.92 4.03
C ARG A 13 13.77 5.49 4.42
N LEU A 14 13.65 4.53 3.49
CA LEU A 14 14.06 3.14 3.72
C LEU A 14 15.57 2.99 3.54
N ILE A 15 16.28 2.76 4.64
CA ILE A 15 17.71 2.43 4.63
C ILE A 15 17.89 0.94 4.32
N GLU A 16 17.17 0.10 5.04
CA GLU A 16 17.19 -1.35 4.85
C GLU A 16 15.77 -1.89 4.81
N ARG A 17 15.52 -2.83 3.91
CA ARG A 17 14.21 -3.43 3.75
C ARG A 17 14.29 -4.86 3.26
N GLU A 18 13.23 -5.59 3.52
CA GLU A 18 12.91 -6.83 2.83
C GLU A 18 11.62 -6.65 2.04
N TYR A 19 11.51 -7.39 0.94
CA TYR A 19 10.34 -7.36 0.10
C TYR A 19 9.95 -8.77 -0.33
N THR A 20 8.67 -9.10 -0.19
CA THR A 20 8.07 -10.35 -0.69
C THR A 20 6.83 -10.00 -1.48
N GLU A 21 6.60 -10.69 -2.60
CA GLU A 21 5.39 -10.51 -3.39
C GLU A 21 4.83 -11.82 -3.93
N VAL A 22 3.51 -11.82 -4.13
CA VAL A 22 2.73 -12.95 -4.61
C VAL A 22 1.68 -12.45 -5.59
N LYS A 23 1.69 -13.00 -6.80
CA LYS A 23 0.58 -12.88 -7.74
C LYS A 23 -0.51 -13.85 -7.31
N VAL A 24 -1.74 -13.35 -7.17
CA VAL A 24 -2.91 -14.13 -6.79
C VAL A 24 -3.85 -14.18 -7.97
N ASN A 25 -4.34 -15.38 -8.29
CA ASN A 25 -5.31 -15.60 -9.35
C ASN A 25 -6.24 -16.74 -8.90
N ASN A 26 -7.35 -16.37 -8.26
CA ASN A 26 -8.41 -17.30 -7.86
C ASN A 26 -9.77 -16.61 -7.99
N ASN A 27 -10.85 -17.36 -7.72
CA ASN A 27 -12.22 -16.87 -7.90
C ASN A 27 -12.61 -15.71 -6.95
N ARG A 28 -11.87 -15.51 -5.85
CA ARG A 28 -12.15 -14.45 -4.87
C ARG A 28 -11.34 -13.18 -5.12
N PHE A 29 -10.11 -13.32 -5.62
CA PHE A 29 -9.22 -12.19 -5.88
C PHE A 29 -8.24 -12.51 -6.99
N LYS A 30 -8.07 -11.53 -7.87
CA LYS A 30 -7.05 -11.52 -8.91
C LYS A 30 -6.26 -10.23 -8.81
N GLY A 31 -4.94 -10.32 -8.66
CA GLY A 31 -4.09 -9.16 -8.42
C GLY A 31 -2.69 -9.54 -7.97
N ILE A 32 -1.96 -8.57 -7.43
CA ILE A 32 -0.65 -8.81 -6.81
C ILE A 32 -0.62 -8.21 -5.40
N ILE A 33 -0.01 -8.95 -4.48
CA ILE A 33 0.17 -8.53 -3.09
C ILE A 33 1.66 -8.48 -2.80
N GLY A 34 2.13 -7.35 -2.28
CA GLY A 34 3.49 -7.12 -1.82
C GLY A 34 3.52 -6.87 -0.31
N LEU A 35 4.60 -7.26 0.34
CA LEU A 35 4.89 -6.93 1.74
C LEU A 35 6.28 -6.32 1.80
N VAL A 36 6.36 -5.05 2.18
CA VAL A 36 7.60 -4.34 2.49
C VAL A 36 7.79 -4.43 4.00
N THR A 37 8.91 -4.98 4.45
CA THR A 37 9.33 -4.92 5.86
C THR A 37 10.46 -3.91 5.97
N MET A 38 10.27 -2.87 6.77
CA MET A 38 11.25 -1.81 6.97
C MET A 38 12.23 -2.28 8.02
N LYS A 39 13.39 -2.78 7.63
CA LYS A 39 14.39 -3.24 8.59
C LYS A 39 15.04 -2.08 9.33
N LYS A 40 15.29 -1.00 8.59
CA LYS A 40 15.79 0.25 9.13
C LYS A 40 15.22 1.43 8.34
N VAL A 41 14.68 2.43 9.04
CA VAL A 41 14.32 3.73 8.47
C VAL A 41 15.32 4.80 8.90
N ARG A 42 15.41 5.88 8.13
CA ARG A 42 16.25 7.04 8.47
C ARG A 42 15.76 7.77 9.72
N GLU A 43 14.46 7.91 9.82
CA GLU A 43 13.72 8.51 10.93
C GLU A 43 12.24 8.07 10.74
N PRO A 44 11.45 7.99 11.83
CA PRO A 44 10.03 7.66 11.74
C PRO A 44 9.26 8.59 10.80
N LEU A 45 8.18 8.08 10.20
CA LEU A 45 7.18 8.89 9.50
C LEU A 45 5.94 8.99 10.37
N GLU A 46 5.67 10.19 10.86
CA GLU A 46 4.41 10.55 11.52
C GLU A 46 3.52 11.28 10.51
N VAL A 47 2.22 10.96 10.53
CA VAL A 47 1.18 11.60 9.74
C VAL A 47 -0.02 11.90 10.64
N THR A 48 -0.83 12.88 10.25
CA THR A 48 -2.10 13.18 10.91
C THR A 48 -3.23 12.66 10.04
N VAL A 49 -4.10 11.82 10.61
CA VAL A 49 -5.20 11.15 9.89
C VAL A 49 -6.45 11.25 10.74
N VAL A 50 -7.52 11.85 10.21
CA VAL A 50 -8.75 12.14 10.96
C VAL A 50 -8.43 12.85 12.30
N GLY A 51 -7.50 13.81 12.26
CA GLY A 51 -7.05 14.56 13.43
C GLY A 51 -6.19 13.80 14.45
N GLN A 52 -5.82 12.54 14.19
CA GLN A 52 -4.97 11.73 15.06
C GLN A 52 -3.56 11.59 14.50
N ASN A 53 -2.54 11.74 15.34
CA ASN A 53 -1.15 11.54 14.92
C ASN A 53 -0.75 10.07 15.00
N ILE A 54 -0.23 9.52 13.91
CA ILE A 54 0.11 8.10 13.76
C ILE A 54 1.52 7.97 13.17
N ILE A 55 2.36 7.17 13.81
CA ILE A 55 3.63 6.75 13.23
C ILE A 55 3.37 5.60 12.28
N VAL A 56 3.44 5.84 10.98
CA VAL A 56 3.09 4.86 9.94
C VAL A 56 4.31 4.11 9.41
N ALA A 57 5.51 4.59 9.70
CA ALA A 57 6.75 3.93 9.34
C ALA A 57 7.81 4.15 10.41
N ASP A 58 8.31 3.05 10.96
CA ASP A 58 9.46 3.02 11.85
C ASP A 58 10.19 1.67 11.67
N ASP A 59 11.26 1.45 12.43
CA ASP A 59 12.02 0.21 12.40
C ASP A 59 11.13 -1.01 12.69
N ASN A 60 11.24 -2.00 11.82
CA ASN A 60 10.48 -3.26 11.80
C ASN A 60 8.98 -3.14 11.49
N TYR A 61 8.51 -1.96 11.09
CA TYR A 61 7.15 -1.77 10.59
C TYR A 61 7.00 -2.43 9.23
N LYS A 62 5.75 -2.71 8.84
CA LYS A 62 5.46 -3.40 7.58
C LYS A 62 4.36 -2.69 6.82
N TRP A 63 4.53 -2.58 5.51
CA TRP A 63 3.50 -2.09 4.60
C TRP A 63 3.05 -3.22 3.69
N LEU A 64 1.78 -3.59 3.80
CA LEU A 64 1.12 -4.50 2.86
C LEU A 64 0.59 -3.67 1.69
N GLN A 65 0.87 -4.12 0.47
CA GLN A 65 0.49 -3.46 -0.77
C GLN A 65 -0.40 -4.42 -1.55
N ILE A 66 -1.64 -4.04 -1.83
CA ILE A 66 -2.61 -4.87 -2.54
C ILE A 66 -3.03 -4.14 -3.81
N LEU A 67 -2.72 -4.72 -4.96
CA LEU A 67 -3.11 -4.20 -6.27
C LEU A 67 -4.09 -5.18 -6.92
N PRO A 68 -5.40 -4.95 -6.80
CA PRO A 68 -6.39 -5.73 -7.53
C PRO A 68 -6.24 -5.50 -9.04
N GLU A 69 -6.37 -6.57 -9.81
CA GLU A 69 -6.39 -6.50 -11.27
C GLU A 69 -7.70 -5.87 -11.75
N LYS A 70 -7.66 -5.02 -12.79
CA LYS A 70 -8.81 -4.33 -13.37
C LYS A 70 -9.58 -3.37 -12.44
N LYS A 71 -9.18 -3.21 -11.18
CA LYS A 71 -9.64 -2.13 -10.32
C LYS A 71 -8.77 -0.89 -10.54
N ARG A 72 -9.36 0.26 -10.22
CA ARG A 72 -8.77 1.60 -10.34
C ARG A 72 -8.43 2.21 -8.98
N TYR A 73 -8.07 1.34 -8.05
CA TYR A 73 -7.51 1.73 -6.76
C TYR A 73 -6.48 0.69 -6.30
N SER A 74 -5.58 1.08 -5.42
CA SER A 74 -4.69 0.18 -4.68
C SER A 74 -4.92 0.34 -3.19
N ILE A 75 -4.52 -0.65 -2.40
CA ILE A 75 -4.58 -0.56 -0.94
C ILE A 75 -3.17 -0.65 -0.39
N THR A 76 -2.76 0.31 0.43
CA THR A 76 -1.61 0.17 1.32
C THR A 76 -2.12 0.07 2.75
N VAL A 77 -1.73 -0.98 3.47
CA VAL A 77 -2.05 -1.11 4.90
C VAL A 77 -0.76 -1.08 5.69
N MET A 78 -0.69 -0.14 6.63
CA MET A 78 0.47 0.08 7.48
C MET A 78 0.30 -0.73 8.77
N PHE A 79 1.36 -1.42 9.16
CA PHE A 79 1.41 -2.23 10.37
C PHE A 79 2.59 -1.81 11.24
N ASP A 80 2.34 -1.78 12.54
CA ASP A 80 3.39 -1.62 13.53
C ASP A 80 4.35 -2.84 13.55
N ASN A 81 5.33 -2.80 14.45
CA ASN A 81 6.27 -3.90 14.65
C ASN A 81 5.62 -5.18 15.20
N MET A 82 4.47 -5.08 15.89
CA MET A 82 3.68 -6.20 16.41
C MET A 82 2.75 -6.81 15.36
N GLY A 83 2.48 -6.11 14.26
CA GLY A 83 1.56 -6.53 13.21
C GLY A 83 0.13 -6.06 13.43
N ASN A 84 -0.11 -5.04 14.24
CA ASN A 84 -1.40 -4.38 14.35
C ASN A 84 -1.55 -3.37 13.19
N PRO A 85 -2.72 -3.31 12.53
CA PRO A 85 -2.99 -2.31 11.51
C PRO A 85 -3.05 -0.91 12.15
N LEU A 86 -2.44 0.06 11.49
CA LEU A 86 -2.37 1.45 11.93
C LEU A 86 -3.20 2.36 11.03
N GLU A 87 -3.18 2.10 9.72
CA GLU A 87 -3.84 2.93 8.72
C GLU A 87 -4.02 2.15 7.41
N TYR A 88 -5.08 2.47 6.68
CA TYR A 88 -5.39 1.94 5.36
C TYR A 88 -5.48 3.10 4.35
N TYR A 89 -4.57 3.10 3.38
CA TYR A 89 -4.60 4.01 2.24
C TYR A 89 -5.28 3.33 1.06
N PHE A 90 -6.21 4.02 0.44
CA PHE A 90 -6.78 3.64 -0.84
C PHE A 90 -6.36 4.64 -1.91
N ASP A 91 -5.26 4.37 -2.61
CA ASP A 91 -4.84 5.27 -3.69
C ASP A 91 -5.75 5.10 -4.91
N ILE A 92 -6.32 6.19 -5.42
CA ILE A 92 -7.11 6.16 -6.66
C ILE A 92 -6.15 6.20 -7.85
N ASN A 93 -6.37 5.26 -8.79
CA ASN A 93 -5.44 4.99 -9.87
C ASN A 93 -6.12 5.00 -11.22
N ILE A 94 -5.43 5.45 -12.26
CA ILE A 94 -5.82 5.17 -13.64
C ILE A 94 -5.81 3.66 -13.90
N LYS A 95 -4.73 3.00 -13.48
CA LYS A 95 -4.56 1.56 -13.65
C LYS A 95 -3.53 0.97 -12.70
N ASN A 96 -3.76 -0.29 -12.37
CA ASN A 96 -2.80 -1.15 -11.69
C ASN A 96 -2.06 -2.02 -12.71
N ILE A 97 -0.73 -2.08 -12.58
CA ILE A 97 0.14 -2.97 -13.33
C ILE A 97 0.58 -4.09 -12.39
N THR A 98 0.06 -5.31 -12.60
CA THR A 98 0.23 -6.46 -11.69
C THR A 98 1.33 -7.44 -12.14
N GLN A 99 2.31 -6.93 -12.90
CA GLN A 99 3.46 -7.72 -13.35
C GLN A 99 4.42 -7.96 -12.18
N LYS A 100 4.64 -9.23 -11.83
CA LYS A 100 5.60 -9.63 -10.79
C LYS A 100 7.00 -9.06 -11.09
N GLY A 101 7.66 -8.51 -10.08
CA GLY A 101 8.97 -7.83 -10.14
C GLY A 101 8.89 -6.37 -10.62
N ASN A 102 7.76 -5.96 -11.18
CA ASN A 102 7.57 -4.66 -11.83
C ASN A 102 6.19 -4.05 -11.53
N ALA A 103 5.57 -4.48 -10.43
CA ALA A 103 4.22 -4.08 -10.07
C ALA A 103 4.20 -2.64 -9.59
N ARG A 104 3.27 -1.87 -10.14
CA ARG A 104 3.18 -0.42 -9.94
C ARG A 104 1.80 0.09 -10.30
N THR A 105 1.46 1.27 -9.80
CA THR A 105 0.23 1.99 -10.15
C THR A 105 0.54 3.23 -10.97
N ILE A 106 -0.45 3.70 -11.72
CA ILE A 106 -0.47 5.05 -12.28
C ILE A 106 -1.50 5.83 -11.49
N ASP A 107 -1.01 6.71 -10.65
CA ASP A 107 -1.71 7.38 -9.56
C ASP A 107 -2.44 8.65 -10.02
N LEU A 108 -3.66 8.84 -9.51
CA LEU A 108 -4.53 10.01 -9.75
C LEU A 108 -4.52 11.02 -8.60
N CYS A 109 -3.55 10.95 -7.69
CA CYS A 109 -3.37 11.83 -6.54
C CYS A 109 -4.42 11.68 -5.44
N LEU A 110 -5.70 11.55 -5.77
CA LEU A 110 -6.78 11.43 -4.80
C LEU A 110 -6.66 10.11 -4.01
N ASP A 111 -6.72 10.20 -2.68
CA ASP A 111 -6.56 9.08 -1.77
C ASP A 111 -7.68 9.09 -0.71
N VAL A 112 -8.14 7.91 -0.27
CA VAL A 112 -9.01 7.77 0.92
C VAL A 112 -8.17 7.14 2.04
N LEU A 113 -8.08 7.81 3.19
CA LEU A 113 -7.38 7.32 4.38
C LEU A 113 -8.41 6.78 5.37
N VAL A 114 -8.12 5.63 5.97
CA VAL A 114 -9.03 4.99 6.94
C VAL A 114 -8.24 4.50 8.15
N LEU A 115 -8.77 4.81 9.33
CA LEU A 115 -8.26 4.34 10.61
C LEU A 115 -8.79 2.94 10.94
N PRO A 116 -8.14 2.18 11.84
CA PRO A 116 -8.59 0.83 12.20
C PRO A 116 -9.98 0.77 12.83
N ASN A 117 -10.49 1.89 13.35
CA ASN A 117 -11.85 2.02 13.89
C ASN A 117 -12.92 2.31 12.80
N GLY A 118 -12.51 2.49 11.54
CA GLY A 118 -13.39 2.76 10.40
C GLY A 118 -13.64 4.24 10.11
N GLU A 119 -13.14 5.16 10.94
CA GLU A 119 -13.14 6.59 10.59
C GLU A 119 -12.26 6.82 9.36
N TYR A 120 -12.70 7.70 8.46
CA TYR A 120 -12.02 7.95 7.19
C TYR A 120 -12.03 9.42 6.80
N GLU A 121 -11.11 9.78 5.91
CA GLU A 121 -11.06 11.10 5.27
C GLU A 121 -10.63 10.98 3.80
N LEU A 122 -11.09 11.94 2.99
CA LEU A 122 -10.66 12.13 1.61
C LEU A 122 -9.56 13.19 1.60
N VAL A 123 -8.43 12.90 0.96
CA VAL A 123 -7.26 13.80 0.93
C VAL A 123 -6.75 13.99 -0.50
N ASP A 124 -5.85 14.96 -0.67
CA ASP A 124 -5.16 15.28 -1.93
C ASP A 124 -6.10 15.73 -3.08
N GLU A 125 -7.26 16.30 -2.72
CA GLU A 125 -8.19 16.94 -3.67
C GLU A 125 -7.53 18.11 -4.43
N ASP A 126 -6.71 18.90 -3.74
CA ASP A 126 -5.95 20.01 -4.33
C ASP A 126 -4.92 19.52 -5.36
N ASP A 127 -4.25 18.39 -5.09
CA ASP A 127 -3.30 17.79 -6.02
C ASP A 127 -4.00 17.23 -7.27
N LEU A 128 -5.18 16.63 -7.10
CA LEU A 128 -6.02 16.20 -8.22
C LEU A 128 -6.48 17.41 -9.07
N MET A 129 -6.90 18.51 -8.42
CA MET A 129 -7.28 19.76 -9.11
C MET A 129 -6.10 20.38 -9.85
N TYR A 130 -4.93 20.43 -9.22
CA TYR A 130 -3.70 20.91 -9.84
C TYR A 130 -3.34 20.07 -11.06
N ALA A 131 -3.45 18.74 -10.98
CA ALA A 131 -3.23 17.85 -12.12
C ALA A 131 -4.20 18.14 -13.28
N LEU A 132 -5.46 18.46 -13.00
CA LEU A 132 -6.44 18.85 -14.02
C LEU A 132 -6.09 20.20 -14.66
N GLN A 133 -5.81 21.22 -13.85
CA GLN A 133 -5.47 22.58 -14.32
C GLN A 133 -4.22 22.58 -15.21
N ASN A 134 -3.24 21.74 -14.85
CA ASN A 134 -2.01 21.55 -15.62
C ASN A 134 -2.15 20.54 -16.78
N LYS A 135 -3.38 20.12 -17.10
CA LYS A 135 -3.68 19.18 -18.20
C LYS A 135 -2.94 17.84 -18.12
N GLN A 136 -2.51 17.43 -16.91
CA GLN A 136 -1.90 16.12 -16.68
C GLN A 136 -2.94 15.00 -16.68
N ILE A 137 -4.19 15.34 -16.38
CA ILE A 137 -5.36 14.47 -16.47
C ILE A 137 -6.49 15.18 -17.22
N SER A 138 -7.38 14.39 -17.79
CA SER A 138 -8.61 14.87 -18.43
C SER A 138 -9.71 15.15 -17.39
N LYS A 139 -10.69 15.98 -17.76
CA LYS A 139 -11.90 16.20 -16.96
C LYS A 139 -12.65 14.90 -16.65
N LYS A 140 -12.62 13.93 -17.57
CA LYS A 140 -13.19 12.60 -17.36
C LYS A 140 -12.46 11.84 -16.25
N GLN A 141 -11.12 11.81 -16.27
CA GLN A 141 -10.33 11.15 -15.22
C GLN A 141 -10.52 11.83 -13.86
N TYR A 142 -10.64 13.16 -13.83
CA TYR A 142 -10.95 13.92 -12.62
C TYR A 142 -12.29 13.48 -12.01
N HIS A 143 -13.38 13.43 -12.79
CA HIS A 143 -14.67 12.95 -12.28
C HIS A 143 -14.64 11.47 -11.89
N GLU A 144 -13.98 10.63 -12.69
CA GLU A 144 -13.85 9.20 -12.38
C GLU A 144 -13.13 8.98 -11.05
N ALA A 145 -12.15 9.82 -10.69
CA ALA A 145 -11.45 9.72 -9.41
C ALA A 145 -12.42 9.86 -8.22
N TYR A 146 -13.25 10.91 -8.21
CA TYR A 146 -14.27 11.11 -7.16
C TYR A 146 -15.32 10.00 -7.13
N ILE A 147 -15.76 9.51 -8.29
CA ILE A 147 -16.72 8.39 -8.34
C ILE A 147 -16.14 7.16 -7.65
N ILE A 148 -14.87 6.82 -7.91
CA ILE A 148 -14.22 5.66 -7.29
C ILE A 148 -14.01 5.90 -5.79
N ALA A 149 -13.57 7.10 -5.40
CA ALA A 149 -13.39 7.46 -3.99
C ALA A 149 -14.70 7.33 -3.20
N HIS A 150 -15.80 7.91 -3.69
CA HIS A 150 -17.11 7.80 -3.04
C HIS A 150 -17.60 6.35 -2.96
N GLN A 151 -17.39 5.55 -4.00
CA GLN A 151 -17.72 4.12 -3.96
C GLN A 151 -16.93 3.37 -2.87
N LEU A 152 -15.66 3.72 -2.68
CA LEU A 152 -14.85 3.15 -1.61
C LEU A 152 -15.33 3.61 -0.24
N MET A 153 -15.66 4.89 -0.08
CA MET A 153 -16.17 5.44 1.19
C MET A 153 -17.47 4.74 1.61
N ILE A 154 -18.40 4.49 0.67
CA ILE A 154 -19.62 3.72 0.94
C ILE A 154 -19.28 2.28 1.37
N GLU A 155 -18.37 1.60 0.66
CA GLU A 155 -17.95 0.24 1.01
C GLU A 155 -17.25 0.18 2.38
N ILE A 156 -16.49 1.21 2.74
CA ILE A 156 -15.88 1.35 4.08
C ILE A 156 -16.99 1.52 5.12
N GLU A 157 -17.93 2.42 4.91
CA GLU A 157 -19.03 2.67 5.86
C GLU A 157 -19.89 1.43 6.10
N GLU A 158 -20.16 0.65 5.06
CA GLU A 158 -21.04 -0.52 5.15
C GLU A 158 -20.31 -1.81 5.56
N ASN A 159 -19.08 -2.03 5.09
CA ASN A 159 -18.43 -3.35 5.07
C ASN A 159 -16.95 -3.35 5.55
N PHE A 160 -16.51 -2.34 6.31
CA PHE A 160 -15.08 -2.25 6.68
C PHE A 160 -14.55 -3.45 7.46
N SER A 161 -15.34 -4.03 8.37
CA SER A 161 -14.92 -5.21 9.15
C SER A 161 -14.55 -6.40 8.25
N GLU A 162 -15.35 -6.69 7.22
CA GLU A 162 -15.05 -7.75 6.25
C GLU A 162 -13.79 -7.43 5.44
N LEU A 163 -13.57 -6.16 5.11
CA LEU A 163 -12.35 -5.70 4.44
C LEU A 163 -11.12 -5.91 5.33
N GLN A 164 -11.21 -5.59 6.63
CA GLN A 164 -10.14 -5.81 7.60
C GLN A 164 -9.79 -7.30 7.70
N GLU A 165 -10.78 -8.18 7.76
CA GLU A 165 -10.57 -9.64 7.76
C GLU A 165 -9.82 -10.12 6.51
N LYS A 166 -10.24 -9.66 5.33
CA LYS A 166 -9.59 -9.98 4.05
C LYS A 166 -8.14 -9.49 4.02
N VAL A 167 -7.89 -8.27 4.50
CA VAL A 167 -6.55 -7.69 4.61
C VAL A 167 -5.68 -8.51 5.56
N MET A 168 -6.17 -8.82 6.76
CA MET A 168 -5.42 -9.59 7.76
C MET A 168 -5.13 -11.01 7.28
N HIS A 169 -6.06 -11.64 6.55
CA HIS A 169 -5.80 -12.91 5.87
C HIS A 169 -4.63 -12.80 4.90
N CYS A 170 -4.60 -11.75 4.07
CA CYS A 170 -3.53 -11.49 3.12
C CYS A 170 -2.19 -11.25 3.83
N TYR A 171 -2.17 -10.38 4.84
CA TYR A 171 -1.00 -10.07 5.67
C TYR A 171 -0.41 -11.34 6.30
N ASN A 172 -1.22 -12.13 7.01
CA ASN A 172 -0.76 -13.33 7.68
C ASN A 172 -0.16 -14.34 6.71
N LYS A 173 -0.78 -14.52 5.54
CA LYS A 173 -0.31 -15.45 4.51
C LYS A 173 1.04 -15.04 3.91
N ILE A 174 1.19 -13.77 3.54
CA ILE A 174 2.44 -13.28 2.93
C ILE A 174 3.56 -13.13 3.97
N ASN A 175 3.24 -12.75 5.21
CA ASN A 175 4.21 -12.65 6.30
C ASN A 175 4.81 -14.03 6.65
N ARG A 176 3.98 -15.08 6.77
CA ARG A 176 4.46 -16.47 6.95
C ARG A 176 5.39 -16.90 5.80
N LYS A 177 5.09 -16.50 4.56
CA LYS A 177 5.94 -16.79 3.40
C LYS A 177 7.28 -16.06 3.48
N ALA A 178 7.27 -14.78 3.85
CA ALA A 178 8.47 -13.97 4.02
C ALA A 178 9.39 -14.57 5.10
N GLN A 179 8.83 -14.98 6.24
CA GLN A 179 9.57 -15.65 7.31
C GLN A 179 10.21 -16.97 6.83
N LYS A 180 9.46 -17.85 6.15
CA LYS A 180 10.01 -19.10 5.58
C LYS A 180 11.16 -18.86 4.59
N MET A 181 11.10 -17.79 3.81
CA MET A 181 12.18 -17.43 2.88
C MET A 181 13.46 -16.99 3.60
N LYS A 182 13.36 -16.40 4.81
CA LYS A 182 14.54 -16.08 5.64
C LYS A 182 15.24 -17.35 6.13
N TYR A 183 14.49 -18.30 6.67
CA TYR A 183 15.05 -19.56 7.19
C TYR A 183 15.72 -20.42 6.11
N LYS A 184 15.33 -20.27 4.83
CA LYS A 184 15.96 -20.98 3.70
C LYS A 184 17.23 -20.32 3.16
N ARG A 185 17.61 -19.13 3.63
CA ARG A 185 18.90 -18.49 3.31
C ARG A 185 19.85 -18.64 4.50
N PRO A 186 20.55 -19.78 4.67
CA PRO A 186 21.60 -19.85 5.67
C PRO A 186 22.68 -18.81 5.32
N PHE A 187 23.19 -18.14 6.36
CA PHE A 187 24.34 -17.24 6.31
C PHE A 187 25.45 -17.90 5.47
N LYS A 188 25.69 -17.42 4.24
CA LYS A 188 26.97 -17.70 3.57
C LYS A 188 27.99 -16.76 4.20
N SER A 189 28.72 -17.25 5.20
CA SER A 189 29.94 -16.61 5.66
C SER A 189 30.85 -16.43 4.44
N LYS A 190 31.15 -15.18 4.06
CA LYS A 190 32.20 -14.91 3.07
C LYS A 190 33.51 -15.49 3.62
N PRO A 191 34.27 -16.29 2.86
CA PRO A 191 35.60 -16.66 3.28
C PRO A 191 36.45 -15.38 3.36
N LYS A 192 37.08 -15.17 4.52
CA LYS A 192 38.15 -14.18 4.65
C LYS A 192 39.31 -14.67 3.78
N HIS A 193 39.53 -14.03 2.65
CA HIS A 193 40.81 -14.18 1.96
C HIS A 193 41.86 -13.45 2.80
N LYS A 194 42.82 -14.25 3.30
CA LYS A 194 44.11 -13.77 3.78
C LYS A 194 44.97 -13.36 2.60
#